data_AF-A0A060C4T4-F1
#
_entry.id   AF-A0A060C4T4-F1
#
_cell.length_a   1.000
_cell.length_b   1.000
_cell.length_c   1.000
_cell.angle_alpha   90.00
_cell.angle_beta   90.00
_cell.angle_gamma   90.00
#
_symmetry.space_group_name_H-M   'P 1'
#
loop_
_entity.id
_entity.type
_entity.pdbx_description
1 polymer ?
#
loop_
_entity_poly.entity_id
_entity_poly.type
_entity_poly.pdbx_seq_one_letter_code
_entity_poly.pdbx_strand_id
1 'polypeptide(L)'
;MLIVGRAGHASAGLERSISALGIGDSVTLLGHRSDVADILSGADLFVFPSLYEGLGGAVIEAMALSLPIVASDLPALREVVS
;
A
#
# COMPACT_ATOMS: atom_id res chain seq x y z
N MET A 1 10.01 2.75 -4.20
CA MET A 1 8.78 2.34 -3.49
C MET A 1 7.94 3.56 -3.19
N LEU A 2 6.66 3.53 -3.55
CA LEU A 2 5.71 4.62 -3.28
C LEU A 2 4.82 4.23 -2.09
N ILE A 3 4.66 5.13 -1.13
CA ILE A 3 3.70 4.96 -0.02
C ILE A 3 2.66 6.07 -0.14
N VAL A 4 1.40 5.67 -0.31
CA VAL A 4 0.26 6.56 -0.53
C VAL A 4 -0.67 6.49 0.68
N GLY A 5 -1.11 7.64 1.17
CA GLY A 5 -2.00 7.73 2.32
C GLY A 5 -1.83 9.04 3.07
N ARG A 6 -2.89 9.49 3.75
CA ARG A 6 -2.81 10.65 4.63
C ARG A 6 -1.89 10.34 5.81
N ALA A 7 -1.16 11.36 6.29
CA ALA A 7 -0.44 11.25 7.56
C ALA A 7 -1.39 10.87 8.70
N GLY A 8 -0.94 9.98 9.57
CA GLY A 8 -1.72 9.43 10.68
C GLY A 8 -0.83 9.00 11.84
N HIS A 9 -1.40 8.25 12.78
CA HIS A 9 -0.68 7.83 14.00
C HIS A 9 0.59 7.02 13.71
N ALA A 10 0.66 6.32 12.57
CA ALA A 10 1.80 5.51 12.19
C ALA A 10 2.92 6.29 11.45
N SER A 11 2.67 7.53 11.01
CA SER A 11 3.61 8.27 10.14
C SER A 11 4.98 8.48 10.77
N ALA A 12 5.03 8.91 12.05
CA ALA A 12 6.29 9.08 12.76
C ALA A 12 7.04 7.76 13.01
N GLY A 13 6.31 6.63 13.08
CA GLY A 13 6.94 5.30 13.14
C GLY A 13 7.58 4.93 11.80
N LEU A 14 6.82 5.12 10.72
CA LEU A 14 7.26 4.84 9.35
C LEU A 14 8.51 5.64 8.96
N GLU A 15 8.52 6.96 9.21
CA GLU A 15 9.67 7.82 8.91
C GLU A 15 10.92 7.39 9.69
N ARG A 16 10.77 7.02 10.97
CA ARG A 16 11.86 6.46 11.77
C ARG A 16 12.38 5.15 11.20
N SER A 17 11.49 4.25 10.75
CA SER A 17 11.89 2.99 10.11
C SER A 17 12.64 3.22 8.80
N ILE A 18 12.18 4.15 7.95
CA ILE A 18 12.86 4.51 6.70
C ILE A 18 14.28 5.03 6.98
N SER A 19 14.42 5.92 7.96
CA SER A 19 15.71 6.47 8.38
C SER A 19 16.63 5.40 8.97
N ALA A 20 16.13 4.58 9.89
CA ALA A 20 16.89 3.51 10.54
C ALA A 20 17.38 2.43 9.56
N LEU A 21 16.62 2.17 8.50
CA LEU A 21 17.00 1.23 7.44
C LEU A 21 17.89 1.86 6.36
N GLY A 22 18.08 3.19 6.35
CA GLY A 22 18.91 3.89 5.37
C GLY A 22 18.35 3.85 3.94
N ILE A 23 17.03 3.66 3.78
CA ILE A 23 16.37 3.49 2.46
C ILE A 23 15.65 4.74 1.96
N GLY A 24 15.97 5.92 2.51
CA GLY A 24 15.29 7.18 2.20
C GLY A 24 15.23 7.49 0.70
N ASP A 25 16.31 7.24 -0.03
CA ASP A 25 16.40 7.50 -1.48
C ASP A 25 15.54 6.54 -2.32
N SER A 26 15.11 5.41 -1.75
CA SER A 26 14.28 4.40 -2.41
C SER A 26 12.81 4.48 -2.03
N VAL A 27 12.43 5.37 -1.11
CA VAL A 27 11.05 5.51 -0.61
C VAL A 27 10.53 6.92 -0.85
N THR A 28 9.38 7.02 -1.50
CA THR A 28 8.68 8.30 -1.67
C THR A 28 7.34 8.26 -0.95
N LEU A 29 7.17 9.12 0.05
CA LEU A 29 5.90 9.33 0.75
C LEU A 29 5.07 10.34 -0.04
N LEU A 30 4.01 9.88 -0.70
CA LEU A 30 3.20 10.71 -1.61
C LEU A 30 2.06 11.45 -0.91
N GLY A 31 1.76 11.10 0.34
CA GLY A 31 0.64 11.67 1.08
C GLY A 31 -0.72 11.24 0.51
N HIS A 32 -1.75 12.05 0.77
CA HIS A 32 -3.08 11.81 0.22
C HIS A 32 -3.11 12.12 -1.28
N ARG A 33 -3.73 11.22 -2.06
CA ARG A 33 -3.80 11.29 -3.52
C ARG A 33 -5.22 11.01 -3.99
N SER A 34 -5.63 11.67 -5.06
CA SER A 34 -6.90 11.42 -5.77
C SER A 34 -6.71 10.65 -7.07
N ASP A 35 -5.47 10.55 -7.55
CA ASP A 35 -5.02 9.90 -8.77
C ASP A 35 -4.42 8.50 -8.49
N VAL A 36 -5.04 7.77 -7.55
CA VAL A 36 -4.55 6.45 -7.10
C VAL A 36 -4.52 5.45 -8.26
N ALA A 37 -5.50 5.48 -9.16
CA ALA A 37 -5.52 4.60 -10.33
C ALA A 37 -4.30 4.82 -11.24
N ASP A 38 -3.91 6.08 -11.48
CA ASP A 38 -2.73 6.41 -12.29
C ASP A 38 -1.45 5.92 -11.60
N ILE A 39 -1.34 6.12 -10.28
CA ILE A 39 -0.19 5.64 -9.49
C ILE A 39 -0.09 4.11 -9.55
N LEU A 40 -1.21 3.41 -9.35
CA LEU A 40 -1.26 1.95 -9.41
C LEU A 40 -0.94 1.44 -10.82
N SER A 41 -1.42 2.09 -11.88
CA SER A 41 -1.14 1.69 -13.26
C SER A 41 0.35 1.73 -13.63
N GLY A 42 1.13 2.58 -12.94
CA GLY A 42 2.58 2.67 -13.10
C GLY A 42 3.39 1.80 -12.15
N ALA A 43 2.74 0.97 -11.32
CA ALA A 43 3.40 0.12 -10.34
C ALA A 43 3.64 -1.30 -10.87
N ASP A 44 4.71 -1.94 -10.42
CA ASP A 44 5.00 -3.35 -10.76
C ASP A 44 4.39 -4.34 -9.75
N LEU A 45 4.08 -3.88 -8.53
CA LEU A 45 3.64 -4.70 -7.39
C LEU A 45 2.84 -3.84 -6.40
N PHE A 46 1.72 -4.37 -5.91
CA PHE A 46 0.96 -3.80 -4.81
C PHE A 46 1.20 -4.56 -3.50
N VAL A 47 1.50 -3.85 -2.41
CA VAL A 47 1.75 -4.46 -1.09
C VAL A 47 0.75 -3.91 -0.07
N PHE A 48 0.04 -4.81 0.61
CA PHE A 48 -1.04 -4.47 1.53
C PHE A 48 -0.92 -5.26 2.85
N PRO A 49 0.02 -4.87 3.74
CA PRO A 49 0.33 -5.60 4.97
C PRO A 49 -0.61 -5.21 6.12
N SER A 50 -1.91 -5.09 5.84
CA SER A 50 -2.90 -4.66 6.84
C SER A 50 -3.07 -5.68 7.95
N LEU A 51 -3.43 -5.23 9.16
CA LEU A 51 -3.71 -6.10 10.30
C LEU A 51 -5.20 -6.39 10.47
N TYR A 52 -6.07 -5.52 9.94
CA TYR A 52 -7.52 -5.62 10.06
C TYR A 52 -8.16 -5.01 8.82
N GLU A 53 -9.10 -5.74 8.21
CA GLU A 53 -9.82 -5.28 7.02
C GLU A 53 -11.28 -5.69 7.07
N GLY A 54 -12.13 -4.84 6.49
CA GLY A 54 -13.51 -5.18 6.19
C GLY A 54 -13.60 -5.83 4.81
N LEU A 55 -13.40 -5.03 3.76
CA LEU A 55 -13.46 -5.47 2.36
C LEU A 55 -12.10 -5.42 1.65
N GLY A 56 -11.16 -4.57 2.11
CA GLY A 56 -9.90 -4.35 1.41
C GLY A 56 -10.08 -3.58 0.09
N GLY A 57 -10.77 -2.45 0.08
CA GLY A 57 -11.05 -1.67 -1.14
C GLY A 57 -9.81 -1.33 -1.97
N ALA A 58 -8.68 -1.03 -1.30
CA ALA A 58 -7.40 -0.79 -1.99
C ALA A 58 -6.86 -2.02 -2.74
N VAL A 59 -7.13 -3.24 -2.23
CA VAL A 59 -6.80 -4.48 -2.92
C VAL A 59 -7.66 -4.64 -4.18
N ILE A 60 -8.96 -4.33 -4.09
CA ILE A 60 -9.88 -4.38 -5.25
C ILE A 60 -9.43 -3.41 -6.35
N GLU A 61 -9.03 -2.18 -5.98
CA GLU A 61 -8.49 -1.20 -6.92
C GLU A 61 -7.22 -1.70 -7.62
N ALA A 62 -6.30 -2.32 -6.88
CA ALA A 62 -5.09 -2.92 -7.44
C ALA A 62 -5.40 -4.12 -8.35
N MET A 63 -6.36 -4.97 -7.98
CA MET A 63 -6.82 -6.10 -8.80
C MET A 63 -7.44 -5.65 -10.12
N ALA A 64 -8.23 -4.56 -10.10
CA ALA A 64 -8.82 -4.00 -11.31
C ALA A 64 -7.76 -3.58 -12.35
N LEU A 65 -6.54 -3.31 -11.90
CA LEU A 65 -5.38 -2.97 -12.73
C LEU A 65 -4.45 -4.16 -12.98
N SER A 66 -4.86 -5.38 -12.61
CA SER A 66 -4.10 -6.62 -12.79
C SER A 66 -2.70 -6.60 -12.15
N LEU A 67 -2.53 -5.83 -11.07
CA LEU A 67 -1.27 -5.80 -10.34
C LEU A 67 -1.05 -7.11 -9.59
N PRO A 68 0.17 -7.67 -9.59
CA PRO A 68 0.56 -8.65 -8.60
C PRO A 68 0.37 -8.08 -7.19
N ILE A 69 -0.18 -8.87 -6.28
CA ILE A 69 -0.54 -8.42 -4.93
C ILE A 69 0.17 -9.30 -3.89
N VAL A 70 0.83 -8.65 -2.94
CA VAL A 70 1.27 -9.25 -1.67
C VAL A 70 0.45 -8.62 -0.55
N ALA A 71 -0.41 -9.40 0.08
CA ALA A 71 -1.29 -8.93 1.14
C ALA A 71 -1.13 -9.78 2.41
N SER A 72 -1.55 -9.24 3.54
CA SER A 72 -1.67 -10.03 4.77
C SER A 72 -2.66 -11.17 4.61
N ASP A 73 -2.39 -12.28 5.27
CA ASP A 73 -3.25 -13.47 5.26
C ASP A 73 -4.48 -13.28 6.17
N LEU A 74 -5.44 -12.48 5.69
CA LEU A 74 -6.69 -12.17 6.38
C LEU A 74 -7.88 -12.84 5.69
N PRO A 75 -8.88 -13.37 6.44
CA PRO A 75 -10.06 -13.99 5.85
C PRO A 75 -10.75 -13.12 4.78
N ALA A 76 -10.93 -11.82 5.08
CA ALA A 76 -11.54 -10.85 4.17
C ALA A 76 -10.78 -10.69 2.84
N LEU A 77 -9.45 -10.86 2.86
CA LEU A 77 -8.63 -10.70 1.65
C LEU A 77 -8.54 -11.99 0.82
N ARG A 78 -8.70 -13.17 1.44
CA ARG A 78 -8.76 -14.46 0.72
C ARG A 78 -9.99 -14.58 -0.17
N GLU A 79 -11.08 -13.92 0.19
CA GLU A 79 -12.31 -13.91 -0.61
C GLU A 79 -12.18 -13.00 -1.84
N VAL A 80 -11.27 -12.02 -1.78
CA VAL A 80 -11.08 -11.00 -2.81
C VAL A 80 -9.95 -11.42 -3.76
N VAL A 81 -8.83 -11.92 -3.23
CA VAL A 81 -7.66 -12.31 -4.01
C VAL A 81 -7.84 -13.75 -4.51
N SER A 82 -8.00 -13.92 -5.83
CA SER A 82 -8.19 -15.22 -6.51
C SER A 82 -7.13 -15.49 -7.57
#